data_AF-A0A9P0GT49-F1
#
_entry.id   AF-A0A9P0GT49-F1
#
_cell.length_a   1.000
_cell.length_b   1.000
_cell.length_c   1.000
_cell.angle_alpha   90.00
_cell.angle_beta   90.00
_cell.angle_gamma   90.00
#
_symmetry.space_group_name_H-M   'P 1'
#
loop_
_entity.id
_entity.type
_entity.pdbx_description
1 polymer ?
#
loop_
_entity_poly.entity_id
_entity_poly.type
_entity_poly.pdbx_seq_one_letter_code
_entity_poly.pdbx_strand_id
1 'polypeptide(L)'
;MTNQRRMKEPEIMKGLDKNLQLYARANAPCRDYYGLTITESNLILNVWRVSYGPHIWPKQKHCIFDEFKTHKMFQEEVKLVFGEGVFDYLTGLTTGQKKLENLPRKLFLRLFWFLGIDDVFNLMSCSKIIYELCNQEDAWRIVFIKKFGRAPSREENVLAMNMSWKDIFKKRLDYVRKALKNTNENTMKKKRETKKSIRK
;
A
#
# COMPACT_ATOMS: atom_id res chain seq x y z
N MET A 1 -9.02 -38.81 -16.03
CA MET A 1 -9.66 -38.16 -14.86
C MET A 1 -8.69 -37.14 -14.27
N THR A 2 -9.00 -35.87 -14.53
CA THR A 2 -8.63 -34.61 -13.85
C THR A 2 -7.38 -34.60 -12.95
N ASN A 3 -6.24 -34.16 -13.52
CA ASN A 3 -5.05 -33.76 -12.76
C ASN A 3 -5.10 -32.24 -12.53
N GLN A 4 -5.67 -31.82 -11.40
CA GLN A 4 -5.82 -30.42 -11.03
C GLN A 4 -4.48 -29.88 -10.53
N ARG A 5 -3.76 -29.15 -11.39
CA ARG A 5 -2.58 -28.35 -11.01
C ARG A 5 -2.98 -27.34 -9.94
N ARG A 6 -2.81 -27.68 -8.66
CA ARG A 6 -2.78 -26.70 -7.57
C ARG A 6 -1.56 -25.81 -7.80
N MET A 7 -1.81 -24.53 -8.08
CA MET A 7 -0.76 -23.51 -8.10
C MET A 7 -0.06 -23.53 -6.75
N LYS A 8 1.25 -23.81 -6.74
CA LYS A 8 2.08 -23.74 -5.54
C LYS A 8 2.12 -22.28 -5.07
N GLU A 9 1.76 -22.08 -3.81
CA GLU A 9 1.82 -20.79 -3.11
C GLU A 9 3.24 -20.22 -3.23
N PRO A 10 3.45 -19.01 -3.75
CA PRO A 10 4.79 -18.54 -4.06
C PRO A 10 5.57 -18.24 -2.78
N GLU A 11 6.79 -18.76 -2.69
CA GLU A 11 7.79 -18.58 -1.62
C GLU A 11 8.31 -17.13 -1.52
N ILE A 12 7.42 -16.15 -1.40
CA ILE A 12 7.74 -14.72 -1.35
C ILE A 12 7.42 -14.19 0.06
N MET A 13 7.93 -14.84 1.11
CA MET A 13 7.75 -14.34 2.49
C MET A 13 8.93 -14.70 3.39
N LYS A 14 10.14 -14.26 2.99
CA LYS A 14 11.28 -14.16 3.89
C LYS A 14 11.98 -12.84 3.66
N GLY A 15 11.53 -11.82 4.39
CA GLY A 15 12.18 -10.52 4.45
C GLY A 15 11.60 -9.74 5.61
N LEU A 16 12.31 -9.74 6.75
CA LEU A 16 12.11 -8.95 7.97
C LEU A 16 10.78 -8.16 7.95
N ASP A 17 9.69 -8.79 8.41
CA ASP A 17 8.31 -8.37 8.19
C ASP A 17 8.01 -7.01 8.85
N LYS A 18 8.31 -5.94 8.11
CA LYS A 18 7.75 -4.61 8.37
C LYS A 18 6.27 -4.69 8.01
N ASN A 19 5.42 -4.67 9.02
CA ASN A 19 3.98 -4.76 8.83
C ASN A 19 3.38 -3.44 8.36
N LEU A 20 3.90 -2.30 8.87
CA LEU A 20 3.41 -0.98 8.50
C LEU A 20 4.44 0.11 8.82
N GLN A 21 4.52 1.14 7.98
CA GLN A 21 5.26 2.37 8.27
C GLN A 21 4.35 3.58 8.11
N LEU A 22 4.32 4.43 9.13
CA LEU A 22 3.52 5.64 9.17
C LEU A 22 4.42 6.84 9.37
N TYR A 23 4.14 7.92 8.63
CA TYR A 23 4.84 9.18 8.78
C TYR A 23 3.86 10.28 9.16
N ALA A 24 4.31 11.17 10.04
CA ALA A 24 3.56 12.32 10.48
C ALA A 24 4.51 13.46 10.83
N ARG A 25 3.98 14.68 10.84
CA ARG A 25 4.68 15.86 11.34
C ARG A 25 3.96 16.32 12.59
N ALA A 26 4.70 16.61 13.65
CA ALA A 26 4.13 17.15 14.87
C ALA A 26 3.44 18.49 14.60
N ASN A 27 2.44 18.77 15.43
CA ASN A 27 1.73 20.04 15.38
C ASN A 27 2.67 21.21 15.74
N ALA A 28 2.23 22.42 15.43
CA ALA A 28 2.93 23.61 15.89
C ALA A 28 2.98 23.64 17.44
N PRO A 29 4.06 24.14 18.05
CA PRO A 29 5.20 24.83 17.43
C PRO A 29 6.37 23.92 17.01
N CYS A 30 6.48 22.68 17.50
CA CYS A 30 7.66 21.83 17.27
C CYS A 30 7.90 21.49 15.79
N ARG A 31 6.85 21.17 15.01
CA ARG A 31 6.95 20.78 13.58
C ARG A 31 7.97 19.69 13.24
N ASP A 32 8.46 18.95 14.23
CA ASP A 32 9.35 17.79 14.08
C ASP A 32 8.70 16.69 13.24
N TYR A 33 9.52 15.91 12.52
CA TYR A 33 9.06 14.78 11.72
C TYR A 33 9.16 13.48 12.51
N TYR A 34 8.13 12.65 12.39
CA TYR A 34 8.01 11.37 13.07
C TYR A 34 7.74 10.26 12.07
N GLY A 35 8.39 9.12 12.29
CA GLY A 35 8.22 7.90 11.50
C GLY A 35 8.04 6.72 12.44
N LEU A 36 6.83 6.17 12.47
CA LEU A 36 6.49 4.99 13.23
C LEU A 36 6.62 3.76 12.34
N THR A 37 7.51 2.84 12.70
CA THR A 37 7.63 1.53 12.06
C THR A 37 7.07 0.47 12.99
N ILE A 38 6.09 -0.27 12.49
CA ILE A 38 5.40 -1.35 13.19
C ILE A 38 5.90 -2.65 12.59
N THR A 39 6.55 -3.46 13.42
CA THR A 39 6.98 -4.82 13.07
C THR A 39 6.07 -5.84 13.73
N GLU A 40 6.40 -7.13 13.70
CA GLU A 40 5.59 -8.18 14.33
C GLU A 40 5.56 -8.09 15.86
N SER A 41 6.68 -7.71 16.48
CA SER A 41 6.82 -7.69 17.94
C SER A 41 7.20 -6.33 18.51
N ASN A 42 7.72 -5.43 17.67
CA ASN A 42 8.34 -4.17 18.12
C ASN A 42 7.75 -2.96 17.40
N LEU A 43 7.70 -1.86 18.13
CA LEU A 43 7.39 -0.52 17.67
C LEU A 43 8.67 0.31 17.70
N ILE A 44 8.99 0.93 16.56
CA ILE A 44 10.15 1.80 16.43
C ILE A 44 9.65 3.19 16.04
N LEU A 45 9.85 4.17 16.91
CA LEU A 45 9.54 5.56 16.65
C LEU A 45 10.82 6.33 16.33
N ASN A 46 10.94 6.76 15.09
CA ASN A 46 12.01 7.62 14.62
C ASN A 46 11.56 9.07 14.70
N VAL A 47 12.38 9.92 15.33
CA VAL A 47 12.10 11.35 15.50
C VAL A 47 13.22 12.17 14.87
N TRP A 48 12.88 12.94 13.84
CA TRP A 48 13.75 13.92 13.21
C TRP A 48 13.39 15.30 13.74
N ARG A 49 14.28 15.85 14.56
CA ARG A 49 14.12 17.20 15.09
C ARG A 49 14.47 18.22 14.02
N VAL A 50 13.60 19.20 13.82
CA VAL A 50 13.84 20.31 12.89
C VAL A 50 14.60 21.38 13.65
N SER A 51 15.89 21.52 13.36
CA SER A 51 16.76 22.51 14.00
C SER A 51 17.66 23.20 12.99
N TYR A 52 18.04 24.46 13.27
CA TYR A 52 19.06 25.20 12.53
C TYR A 52 20.45 24.72 12.97
N GLY A 53 20.88 23.56 12.48
CA GLY A 53 22.15 22.94 12.85
C GLY A 53 22.58 21.88 11.84
N PRO A 54 23.76 21.26 12.01
CA PRO A 54 24.19 20.16 11.15
C PRO A 54 23.15 19.04 11.17
N HIS A 55 23.03 18.30 10.07
CA HIS A 55 22.04 17.22 9.98
C HIS A 55 22.32 16.17 11.07
N ILE A 56 21.39 16.06 12.02
CA ILE A 56 21.47 15.07 13.11
C ILE A 56 20.74 13.80 12.66
N TRP A 57 21.28 12.63 13.02
CA TRP A 57 20.57 11.36 12.84
C TRP A 57 19.27 11.34 13.68
N PRO A 58 18.20 10.69 13.20
CA PRO A 58 16.95 10.61 13.95
C PRO A 58 17.16 9.91 15.29
N LYS A 59 16.49 10.42 16.31
CA LYS A 59 16.40 9.72 17.60
C LYS A 59 15.45 8.54 17.44
N GLN A 60 15.89 7.35 17.81
CA GLN A 60 15.07 6.14 17.77
C GLN A 60 14.60 5.79 19.18
N LYS A 61 13.30 5.51 19.31
CA LYS A 61 12.71 4.93 20.51
C LYS A 61 12.16 3.57 20.14
N HIS A 62 12.49 2.56 20.94
CA HIS A 62 12.03 1.19 20.75
C HIS A 62 11.07 0.84 21.88
N CYS A 63 9.99 0.15 21.54
CA CYS A 63 9.02 -0.35 22.49
C CYS A 63 8.52 -1.72 22.02
N ILE A 64 8.55 -2.71 22.91
CA ILE A 64 8.03 -4.05 22.63
C ILE A 64 6.50 -4.01 22.79
N PHE A 65 5.76 -4.81 22.01
CA PHE A 65 4.30 -4.85 22.06
C PHE A 65 3.74 -5.13 23.46
N ASP A 66 4.39 -6.03 24.21
CA ASP A 66 3.97 -6.39 25.57
C ASP A 66 4.15 -5.22 26.55
N GLU A 67 5.18 -4.40 26.35
CA GLU A 67 5.50 -3.23 27.18
C GLU A 67 4.70 -1.99 26.77
N PHE A 68 4.14 -1.97 25.56
CA PHE A 68 3.42 -0.82 25.03
C PHE A 68 2.31 -0.36 25.99
N LYS A 69 1.58 -1.28 26.63
CA LYS A 69 0.51 -0.97 27.58
C LYS A 69 0.99 -0.20 28.82
N THR A 70 2.22 -0.42 29.23
CA THR A 70 2.80 0.18 30.44
C THR A 70 3.56 1.48 30.11
N HIS A 71 4.02 1.62 28.87
CA HIS A 71 4.90 2.73 28.45
C HIS A 71 4.12 4.01 28.08
N LYS A 72 3.51 4.66 29.09
CA LYS A 72 2.64 5.86 28.92
C LYS A 72 3.24 6.97 28.04
N MET A 73 4.52 7.31 28.26
CA MET A 73 5.19 8.36 27.47
C MET A 73 5.22 8.06 25.97
N PHE A 74 5.33 6.78 25.59
CA PHE A 74 5.36 6.38 24.18
C PHE A 74 3.95 6.41 23.59
N GLN A 75 2.94 5.98 24.36
CA GLN A 75 1.53 6.08 23.97
C GLN A 75 1.11 7.53 23.72
N GLU A 76 1.44 8.43 24.64
CA GLU A 76 1.12 9.86 24.54
C GLU A 76 1.78 10.49 23.31
N GLU A 77 3.05 10.20 23.04
CA GLU A 77 3.72 10.70 21.84
C GLU A 77 3.07 10.20 20.55
N VAL A 78 2.72 8.91 20.48
CA VAL A 78 2.04 8.37 19.31
C VAL A 78 0.67 9.03 19.12
N LYS A 79 -0.10 9.17 20.20
CA LYS A 79 -1.43 9.77 20.18
C LYS A 79 -1.38 11.24 19.77
N LEU A 80 -0.41 12.01 20.27
CA LEU A 80 -0.23 13.42 19.93
C LEU A 80 0.17 13.63 18.46
N VAL A 81 1.05 12.77 17.93
CA VAL A 81 1.62 12.96 16.59
C VAL A 81 0.79 12.28 15.49
N PHE A 82 0.31 11.07 15.73
CA PHE A 82 -0.41 10.27 14.74
C PHE A 82 -1.94 10.27 14.94
N GLY A 83 -2.41 10.70 16.11
CA GLY A 83 -3.83 10.77 16.45
C GLY A 83 -4.41 9.47 17.05
N GLU A 84 -5.65 9.56 17.49
CA GLU A 84 -6.37 8.47 18.18
C GLU A 84 -6.46 7.20 17.33
N GLY A 85 -6.75 7.33 16.03
CA GLY A 85 -6.95 6.16 15.18
C GLY A 85 -5.72 5.26 15.04
N VAL A 86 -4.51 5.84 15.10
CA VAL A 86 -3.27 5.05 15.10
C VAL A 86 -3.01 4.44 16.48
N PHE A 87 -3.31 5.17 17.55
CA PHE A 87 -3.23 4.66 18.91
C PHE A 87 -4.18 3.47 19.14
N ASP A 88 -5.43 3.56 18.68
CA ASP A 88 -6.42 2.48 18.74
C ASP A 88 -6.00 1.25 17.95
N TYR A 89 -5.35 1.47 16.79
CA TYR A 89 -4.78 0.40 16.00
C TYR A 89 -3.67 -0.34 16.76
N LEU A 90 -2.69 0.37 17.31
CA LEU A 90 -1.62 -0.22 18.11
C LEU A 90 -2.14 -0.93 19.36
N THR A 91 -3.12 -0.33 20.03
CA THR A 91 -3.77 -0.96 21.19
C THR A 91 -4.51 -2.22 20.79
N GLY A 92 -5.19 -2.21 19.64
CA GLY A 92 -5.85 -3.39 19.07
C GLY A 92 -4.86 -4.50 18.73
N LEU A 93 -3.70 -4.17 18.15
CA LEU A 93 -2.63 -5.13 17.87
C LEU A 93 -2.09 -5.78 19.16
N THR A 94 -1.77 -4.97 20.17
CA THR A 94 -1.20 -5.44 21.46
C THR A 94 -2.21 -6.17 22.35
N THR A 95 -3.50 -6.01 22.10
CA THR A 95 -4.58 -6.74 22.80
C THR A 95 -5.10 -7.93 22.01
N GLY A 96 -4.62 -8.15 20.78
CA GLY A 96 -5.09 -9.23 19.92
C GLY A 96 -6.54 -9.06 19.43
N GLN A 97 -7.03 -7.83 19.33
CA GLN A 97 -8.38 -7.56 18.81
C GLN A 97 -8.51 -8.01 17.35
N LYS A 98 -9.55 -8.79 17.07
CA LYS A 98 -9.89 -9.30 15.74
C LYS A 98 -10.60 -8.23 14.91
N LYS A 99 -9.87 -7.19 14.51
CA LYS A 99 -10.30 -6.16 13.54
C LYS A 99 -9.69 -6.43 12.17
N LEU A 100 -10.27 -5.83 11.13
CA LEU A 100 -9.79 -6.00 9.76
C LEU A 100 -8.34 -5.51 9.61
N GLU A 101 -8.03 -4.33 10.16
CA GLU A 101 -6.68 -3.75 10.14
C GLU A 101 -5.64 -4.57 10.92
N ASN A 102 -6.07 -5.37 11.90
CA ASN A 102 -5.20 -6.18 12.77
C ASN A 102 -4.98 -7.60 12.24
N LEU A 103 -5.55 -7.95 11.09
CA LEU A 103 -5.37 -9.28 10.52
C LEU A 103 -3.89 -9.53 10.17
N PRO A 104 -3.39 -10.75 10.38
CA PRO A 104 -2.13 -11.17 9.82
C PRO A 104 -2.05 -10.87 8.33
N ARG A 105 -0.91 -10.34 7.88
CA ARG A 105 -0.68 -9.89 6.50
C ARG A 105 -1.15 -10.89 5.44
N LYS A 106 -0.86 -12.18 5.65
CA LYS A 106 -1.29 -13.29 4.78
C LYS A 106 -2.82 -13.37 4.63
N LEU A 107 -3.55 -13.24 5.73
CA LEU A 107 -5.01 -13.29 5.73
C LEU A 107 -5.61 -12.03 5.11
N PHE A 108 -5.03 -10.87 5.41
CA PHE A 108 -5.43 -9.61 4.79
C PHE A 108 -5.30 -9.67 3.25
N LEU A 109 -4.15 -10.11 2.73
CA LEU A 109 -3.92 -10.25 1.28
C LEU A 109 -4.84 -11.31 0.64
N ARG A 110 -5.15 -12.41 1.34
CA ARG A 110 -6.13 -13.40 0.87
C ARG A 110 -7.53 -12.80 0.78
N LEU A 111 -7.97 -12.05 1.79
CA LEU A 111 -9.26 -11.34 1.72
C LEU A 111 -9.28 -10.34 0.56
N PHE A 112 -8.20 -9.58 0.41
CA PHE A 112 -8.01 -8.61 -0.66
C PHE A 112 -8.08 -9.26 -2.06
N TRP A 113 -7.63 -10.51 -2.18
CA TRP A 113 -7.76 -11.30 -3.40
C TRP A 113 -9.21 -11.66 -3.75
N PHE A 114 -10.12 -11.77 -2.78
CA PHE A 114 -11.53 -12.07 -3.05
C PHE A 114 -12.36 -10.82 -3.38
N LEU A 115 -11.92 -9.63 -2.97
CA LEU A 115 -12.65 -8.37 -3.20
C LEU A 115 -12.61 -7.92 -4.67
N GLY A 116 -13.67 -7.24 -5.12
CA GLY A 116 -13.67 -6.53 -6.39
C GLY A 116 -12.66 -5.37 -6.40
N ILE A 117 -12.25 -4.91 -7.58
CA ILE A 117 -11.30 -3.78 -7.69
C ILE A 117 -11.92 -2.50 -7.11
N ASP A 118 -13.21 -2.27 -7.39
CA ASP A 118 -13.91 -1.09 -6.89
C ASP A 118 -14.09 -1.14 -5.36
N ASP A 119 -14.39 -2.32 -4.82
CA ASP A 119 -14.44 -2.55 -3.37
C ASP A 119 -13.09 -2.31 -2.70
N VAL A 120 -11.99 -2.69 -3.36
CA VAL A 120 -10.64 -2.41 -2.89
C VAL A 120 -10.38 -0.90 -2.82
N PHE A 121 -10.82 -0.13 -3.82
CA PHE A 121 -10.68 1.32 -3.78
C PHE A 121 -11.57 1.98 -2.71
N ASN A 122 -12.78 1.46 -2.50
CA ASN A 122 -13.64 1.89 -1.41
C ASN A 122 -13.05 1.55 -0.05
N LEU A 123 -12.43 0.38 0.09
CA LEU A 123 -11.78 -0.04 1.32
C LEU A 123 -10.61 0.89 1.68
N MET A 124 -9.84 1.31 0.68
CA MET A 124 -8.76 2.30 0.85
C MET A 124 -9.23 3.67 1.33
N SER A 125 -10.50 4.05 1.11
CA SER A 125 -11.03 5.33 1.59
C SER A 125 -11.61 5.26 3.00
N CYS A 126 -11.78 4.07 3.58
CA CYS A 126 -12.39 3.90 4.90
C CYS A 126 -11.52 4.39 6.06
N SER A 127 -10.22 4.10 6.05
CA SER A 127 -9.32 4.50 7.15
C SER A 127 -7.89 4.70 6.67
N LYS A 128 -7.13 5.54 7.38
CA LYS A 128 -5.72 5.79 7.08
C LYS A 128 -4.87 4.53 7.22
N ILE A 129 -5.15 3.68 8.21
CA ILE A 129 -4.42 2.43 8.42
C ILE A 129 -4.68 1.46 7.27
N ILE A 130 -5.95 1.28 6.90
CA ILE A 130 -6.33 0.41 5.79
C ILE A 130 -5.75 0.93 4.48
N TYR A 131 -5.76 2.25 4.26
CA TYR A 131 -5.10 2.88 3.12
C TYR A 131 -3.63 2.46 3.04
N GLU A 132 -2.87 2.56 4.14
CA GLU A 132 -1.44 2.20 4.16
C GLU A 132 -1.19 0.69 4.00
N LEU A 133 -2.07 -0.16 4.52
CA LEU A 133 -2.03 -1.62 4.30
C LEU A 133 -2.29 -1.99 2.84
N CYS A 134 -3.28 -1.36 2.21
CA CYS A 134 -3.59 -1.53 0.80
C CYS A 134 -2.55 -0.90 -0.12
N ASN A 135 -1.75 0.05 0.38
CA ASN A 135 -0.71 0.72 -0.38
C ASN A 135 0.63 -0.05 -0.39
N GLN A 136 0.69 -1.22 0.25
CA GLN A 136 1.85 -2.12 0.21
C GLN A 136 2.05 -2.75 -1.17
N GLU A 137 3.29 -3.14 -1.48
CA GLU A 137 3.67 -3.70 -2.79
C GLU A 137 2.85 -4.95 -3.19
N ASP A 138 2.63 -5.87 -2.26
CA ASP A 138 1.86 -7.08 -2.54
C ASP A 138 0.38 -6.79 -2.81
N ALA A 139 -0.21 -5.81 -2.14
CA ALA A 139 -1.58 -5.39 -2.39
C ALA A 139 -1.71 -4.77 -3.80
N TRP A 140 -0.79 -3.89 -4.19
CA TRP A 140 -0.77 -3.33 -5.54
C TRP A 140 -0.50 -4.37 -6.63
N ARG A 141 0.29 -5.40 -6.34
CA ARG A 141 0.47 -6.54 -7.25
C ARG A 141 -0.84 -7.32 -7.48
N ILE A 142 -1.64 -7.51 -6.43
CA ILE A 142 -2.98 -8.12 -6.53
C ILE A 142 -3.89 -7.24 -7.39
N VAL A 143 -3.92 -5.92 -7.15
CA VAL A 143 -4.71 -4.96 -7.95
C VAL A 143 -4.30 -5.01 -9.42
N PHE A 144 -2.99 -5.08 -9.70
CA PHE A 144 -2.47 -5.21 -11.06
C PHE A 144 -3.02 -6.46 -11.76
N ILE A 145 -2.91 -7.63 -11.11
CA ILE A 145 -3.38 -8.90 -11.70
C ILE A 145 -4.89 -8.85 -11.95
N LYS A 146 -5.66 -8.36 -10.98
CA LYS A 146 -7.12 -8.24 -11.11
C LYS A 146 -7.50 -7.32 -12.26
N LYS A 147 -6.85 -6.16 -12.41
CA LYS A 147 -7.22 -5.18 -13.43
C LYS A 147 -6.90 -5.64 -14.84
N PHE A 148 -5.77 -6.32 -15.03
CA PHE A 148 -5.31 -6.74 -16.35
C PHE A 148 -5.64 -8.21 -16.68
N GLY A 149 -6.16 -8.98 -15.72
CA GLY A 149 -6.55 -10.38 -15.92
C GLY A 149 -5.37 -11.31 -16.23
N ARG A 150 -4.14 -10.91 -15.89
CA ARG A 150 -2.92 -11.68 -16.18
C ARG A 150 -1.87 -11.52 -15.09
N ALA A 151 -0.97 -12.49 -15.00
CA ALA A 151 0.23 -12.36 -14.19
C ALA A 151 1.17 -11.25 -14.75
N PRO A 152 1.96 -10.58 -13.90
CA PRO A 152 2.97 -9.63 -14.38
C PRO A 152 4.06 -10.31 -15.19
N SER A 153 4.55 -9.64 -16.24
CA SER A 153 5.63 -10.15 -17.09
C SER A 153 6.98 -10.13 -16.36
N ARG A 154 7.99 -10.82 -16.89
CA ARG A 154 9.35 -10.79 -16.33
C ARG A 154 9.89 -9.36 -16.25
N GLU A 155 9.68 -8.56 -17.29
CA GLU A 155 10.08 -7.15 -17.34
C GLU A 155 9.37 -6.32 -16.27
N GLU A 156 8.06 -6.51 -16.08
CA GLU A 156 7.29 -5.80 -15.06
C GLU A 156 7.76 -6.16 -13.65
N ASN A 157 8.11 -7.43 -13.39
CA ASN A 157 8.69 -7.84 -12.11
C ASN A 157 10.08 -7.22 -11.87
N VAL A 158 10.92 -7.11 -12.90
CA VAL A 158 12.24 -6.44 -12.78
C VAL A 158 12.06 -4.95 -12.54
N LEU A 159 11.13 -4.31 -13.26
CA LEU A 159 10.78 -2.91 -13.02
C LEU A 159 10.27 -2.70 -11.58
N ALA A 160 9.55 -3.66 -11.02
CA ALA A 160 9.00 -3.58 -9.66
C ALA A 160 10.07 -3.63 -8.57
N MET A 161 11.29 -4.07 -8.89
CA MET A 161 12.41 -4.01 -7.95
C MET A 161 12.93 -2.58 -7.79
N ASN A 162 12.82 -1.76 -8.84
CA ASN A 162 13.30 -0.38 -8.86
C ASN A 162 12.18 0.66 -8.67
N MET A 163 10.92 0.26 -8.88
CA MET A 163 9.75 1.11 -8.87
C MET A 163 8.61 0.41 -8.12
N SER A 164 7.70 1.16 -7.49
CA SER A 164 6.53 0.54 -6.84
C SER A 164 5.58 -0.10 -7.87
N TRP A 165 4.91 -1.19 -7.49
CA TRP A 165 3.79 -1.77 -8.27
C TRP A 165 2.70 -0.75 -8.58
N LYS A 166 2.48 0.23 -7.70
CA LYS A 166 1.55 1.34 -7.92
C LYS A 166 1.94 2.17 -9.15
N ASP A 167 3.23 2.43 -9.34
CA ASP A 167 3.73 3.22 -10.46
C ASP A 167 3.72 2.44 -11.76
N ILE A 168 4.05 1.14 -11.70
CA ILE A 168 3.90 0.23 -12.86
C ILE A 168 2.44 0.15 -13.29
N PHE A 169 1.53 0.00 -12.32
CA PHE A 169 0.09 0.00 -12.57
C PHE A 169 -0.35 1.27 -13.30
N LYS A 170 0.04 2.46 -12.81
CA LYS A 170 -0.26 3.74 -13.47
C LYS A 170 0.30 3.81 -14.88
N LYS A 171 1.59 3.48 -15.07
CA LYS A 171 2.23 3.48 -16.40
C LYS A 171 1.49 2.58 -17.38
N ARG A 172 1.10 1.38 -16.95
CA ARG A 172 0.35 0.43 -17.78
C ARG A 172 -1.05 0.93 -18.10
N LEU A 173 -1.73 1.50 -17.11
CA LEU A 173 -3.05 2.11 -17.28
C LEU A 173 -3.02 3.24 -18.32
N ASP A 174 -1.99 4.09 -18.26
CA ASP A 174 -1.81 5.19 -19.21
C ASP A 174 -1.49 4.71 -20.62
N TYR A 175 -0.69 3.65 -20.75
CA TYR A 175 -0.46 2.99 -22.04
C TYR A 175 -1.77 2.47 -22.67
N VAL A 176 -2.59 1.77 -21.89
CA VAL A 176 -3.88 1.25 -22.36
C VAL A 176 -4.82 2.39 -22.78
N ARG A 177 -4.90 3.46 -21.98
CA ARG A 177 -5.70 4.66 -22.31
C ARG A 177 -5.26 5.30 -23.62
N LYS A 178 -3.96 5.45 -23.84
CA LYS A 178 -3.41 6.01 -25.09
C LYS A 178 -3.73 5.12 -26.29
N ALA A 179 -3.57 3.81 -26.16
CA ALA A 179 -3.89 2.86 -27.22
C ALA A 179 -5.38 2.94 -27.64
N LEU A 180 -6.29 3.00 -26.66
CA LEU A 180 -7.73 3.15 -26.91
C LEU A 180 -8.07 4.46 -27.65
N LYS A 181 -7.46 5.58 -27.26
CA LYS A 181 -7.65 6.87 -27.95
C LYS A 181 -7.24 6.78 -29.42
N ASN A 182 -6.05 6.22 -29.69
CA ASN A 182 -5.55 6.09 -31.06
C ASN A 182 -6.44 5.18 -31.92
N THR A 183 -6.98 4.08 -31.35
CA THR A 183 -7.92 3.19 -32.06
C THR A 183 -9.23 3.91 -32.38
N ASN A 184 -9.77 4.71 -31.46
CA ASN A 184 -10.97 5.50 -31.68
C ASN A 184 -10.78 6.58 -32.76
N GLU A 185 -9.61 7.24 -32.79
CA GLU A 185 -9.29 8.20 -33.85
C GLU A 185 -9.17 7.54 -35.23
N ASN A 186 -8.50 6.39 -35.30
CA ASN A 186 -8.34 5.64 -36.55
C ASN A 186 -9.68 5.09 -37.09
N THR A 187 -10.57 4.62 -36.23
CA THR A 187 -11.92 4.17 -36.63
C THR A 187 -12.78 5.34 -37.10
N MET A 188 -12.68 6.51 -36.49
CA MET A 188 -13.38 7.72 -36.93
C MET A 188 -12.87 8.23 -38.29
N LYS A 189 -11.56 8.14 -38.56
CA LYS A 189 -10.98 8.47 -39.88
C LYS A 189 -11.49 7.52 -40.97
N LYS A 190 -11.43 6.20 -40.75
CA LYS A 190 -11.97 5.20 -41.69
C LYS A 190 -13.46 5.40 -42.02
N LYS A 191 -14.29 5.75 -41.03
CA LYS A 191 -15.73 6.07 -41.24
C LYS A 191 -15.94 7.33 -42.09
N ARG A 192 -15.06 8.33 -41.97
CA ARG A 192 -15.13 9.56 -42.79
C ARG A 192 -14.71 9.29 -44.23
N GLU A 193 -13.72 8.44 -44.45
CA GLU A 193 -13.25 8.04 -45.78
C GLU A 193 -14.29 7.19 -46.53
N THR A 194 -14.92 6.22 -45.86
CA THR A 194 -16.02 5.42 -46.44
C THR A 194 -17.23 6.27 -46.79
N LYS A 195 -17.64 7.23 -45.94
CA LYS A 195 -18.74 8.16 -46.27
C LYS A 195 -18.42 9.09 -47.44
N LYS A 196 -17.15 9.44 -47.68
CA LYS A 196 -16.73 10.20 -48.86
C LYS A 196 -16.73 9.35 -50.14
N SER A 197 -16.45 8.06 -50.03
CA SER A 197 -16.47 7.12 -51.17
C SER A 197 -17.87 6.76 -51.65
N ILE A 198 -18.90 6.84 -50.81
CA ILE A 198 -20.29 6.50 -51.15
C ILE A 198 -21.04 7.71 -51.77
N ARG A 199 -20.48 8.92 -51.67
CA ARG A 199 -21.06 10.17 -52.21
C ARG A 199 -20.52 10.57 -53.59
N LYS A 200 -19.69 9.73 -54.20
CA LYS A 200 -19.24 9.84 -55.59
C LYS A 200 -19.88 8.71 -56.38
#